data_AF-A0A8J3Y6T9-F1
#
_entry.id   AF-A0A8J3Y6T9-F1
#
_cell.length_a   1.000
_cell.length_b   1.000
_cell.length_c   1.000
_cell.angle_alpha   90.00
_cell.angle_beta   90.00
_cell.angle_gamma   90.00
#
_symmetry.space_group_name_H-M   'P 1'
#
loop_
_entity.id
_entity.type
_entity.pdbx_description
1 polymer ?
#
loop_
_entity_poly.entity_id
_entity_poly.type
_entity_poly.pdbx_seq_one_letter_code
_entity_poly.pdbx_strand_id
1 'polypeptide(L)' 'MRIHRSFLVQLALIAELRLTNSGYVVVVDGTELPVSRRHTRELKDRLVRAAKQDWTR' A
#
# COMPACT_ATOMS: atom_id res chain seq x y z
N MET A 1 -2.47 4.73 7.32
CA MET A 1 -2.38 5.38 5.99
C MET A 1 -3.68 5.16 5.23
N ARG A 2 -4.23 6.19 4.59
CA ARG A 2 -5.41 6.04 3.72
C ARG A 2 -4.98 5.56 2.33
N ILE A 3 -5.47 4.39 1.92
CA ILE A 3 -5.28 3.84 0.56
C ILE A 3 -6.51 4.06 -0.33
N HIS A 4 -7.64 4.33 0.32
CA HIS A 4 -8.91 4.65 -0.30
C HIS A 4 -9.66 5.61 0.62
N ARG A 5 -10.71 6.27 0.11
CA ARG A 5 -11.58 7.11 0.95
C ARG A 5 -12.21 6.33 2.13
N SER A 6 -12.36 5.00 1.96
CA SER A 6 -13.01 4.09 2.92
C SER A 6 -12.06 3.14 3.65
N PHE A 7 -10.76 3.14 3.33
CA PHE A 7 -9.82 2.14 3.86
C PHE A 7 -8.57 2.79 4.45
N LEU A 8 -8.26 2.39 5.69
CA LEU A 8 -7.07 2.73 6.44
C LEU A 8 -6.25 1.47 6.63
N VAL A 9 -4.97 1.50 6.25
CA VAL A 9 -4.03 0.39 6.42
C VAL A 9 -2.76 0.87 7.09
N GLN A 10 -2.11 -0.02 7.82
CA GLN A 10 -0.79 0.23 8.38
C GLN A 10 0.28 -0.20 7.39
N LEU A 11 1.24 0.68 7.09
CA LEU A 11 2.29 0.41 6.10
C LEU A 11 3.14 -0.81 6.45
N ALA A 12 3.36 -1.04 7.75
CA ALA A 12 4.14 -2.18 8.25
C ALA A 12 3.47 -3.54 8.00
N LEU A 13 2.16 -3.57 7.75
CA LEU A 13 1.40 -4.79 7.48
C LEU A 13 1.23 -5.06 5.98
N ILE A 14 1.73 -4.16 5.12
CA ILE A 14 1.66 -4.34 3.68
C ILE A 14 2.67 -5.41 3.30
N ALA A 15 2.16 -6.56 2.88
CA ALA A 15 2.98 -7.65 2.38
C ALA A 15 3.36 -7.41 0.91
N GLU A 16 2.41 -7.03 0.07
CA GLU A 16 2.62 -6.90 -1.38
C GLU A 16 1.79 -5.78 -2.00
N LEU A 17 2.26 -5.26 -3.13
CA LEU A 17 1.50 -4.39 -4.03
C LEU A 17 1.26 -5.13 -5.34
N ARG A 18 0.00 -5.38 -5.67
CA ARG A 18 -0.43 -6.03 -6.91
C ARG A 18 -1.03 -4.99 -7.86
N LEU A 19 -0.67 -5.10 -9.13
CA LEU A 19 -1.33 -4.35 -10.20
C LEU A 19 -2.39 -5.26 -10.83
N THR A 20 -3.64 -4.84 -10.80
CA THR A 20 -4.75 -5.51 -11.46
C THR A 20 -5.19 -4.70 -12.69
N ASN A 21 -6.00 -5.30 -13.55
CA ASN A 21 -6.47 -4.66 -14.79
C ASN A 21 -7.25 -3.34 -14.54
N SER A 22 -7.86 -3.20 -13.36
CA SER A 22 -8.66 -2.03 -12.99
C SER A 22 -7.90 -1.00 -12.12
N GLY A 23 -6.80 -1.38 -11.48
CA GLY A 23 -6.05 -0.49 -10.60
C GLY A 23 -4.96 -1.17 -9.79
N TYR A 24 -4.60 -0.57 -8.65
CA TYR A 24 -3.63 -1.13 -7.73
C TYR A 24 -4.37 -1.74 -6.53
N VAL A 25 -3.87 -2.87 -6.05
CA VAL A 25 -4.38 -3.58 -4.88
C VAL A 25 -3.20 -3.82 -3.94
N VAL A 26 -3.36 -3.57 -2.65
CA VAL A 26 -2.36 -3.98 -1.65
C VAL A 26 -2.82 -5.24 -0.96
N VAL A 27 -1.90 -6.15 -0.71
CA VAL A 27 -2.13 -7.30 0.15
C VAL A 27 -1.65 -6.93 1.54
N VAL A 28 -2.57 -6.93 2.50
CA VAL A 28 -2.30 -6.69 3.92
C VAL A 28 -2.80 -7.90 4.67
N ASP A 29 -1.88 -8.64 5.29
CA ASP A 29 -2.23 -9.84 6.08
C ASP A 29 -3.13 -10.84 5.30
N GLY A 30 -2.77 -11.12 4.05
CA GLY A 30 -3.55 -11.98 3.14
C GLY A 30 -4.85 -11.37 2.59
N THR A 31 -5.19 -10.15 2.98
CA THR A 31 -6.38 -9.44 2.49
C THR A 31 -6.02 -8.46 1.37
N GLU A 32 -6.68 -8.63 0.22
CA GLU A 32 -6.55 -7.74 -0.93
C GLU A 32 -7.43 -6.50 -0.78
N LEU A 33 -6.82 -5.32 -0.68
CA LEU A 33 -7.50 -4.05 -0.53
C LEU A 33 -7.28 -3.14 -1.75
N PRO A 34 -8.35 -2.68 -2.41
CA PRO A 34 -8.23 -1.82 -3.58
C PRO A 34 -7.71 -0.42 -3.20
N VAL A 35 -6.73 0.05 -3.97
CA VAL A 35 -6.12 1.36 -3.84
C VAL A 35 -6.69 2.28 -4.91
N SER A 36 -7.13 3.47 -4.51
CA SER A 36 -7.55 4.48 -5.49
C SER A 36 -6.32 5.01 -6.24
N ARG A 37 -6.44 5.21 -7.55
CA ARG A 37 -5.35 5.74 -8.42
C ARG A 37 -4.73 7.03 -7.89
N ARG A 38 -5.53 7.89 -7.23
CA ARG A 38 -5.06 9.14 -6.60
C ARG A 38 -4.12 8.90 -5.41
N HIS A 39 -4.30 7.78 -4.71
CA HIS A 39 -3.51 7.40 -3.54
C HIS A 39 -2.35 6.46 -3.90
N THR A 40 -2.29 5.90 -5.11
CA THR A 40 -1.20 5.03 -5.55
C THR A 40 0.18 5.71 -5.49
N ARG A 41 0.27 7.00 -5.89
CA ARG A 41 1.53 7.74 -5.83
C ARG A 41 1.99 7.97 -4.39
N GLU A 42 1.07 8.38 -3.52
CA GLU A 42 1.35 8.57 -2.09
C GLU A 42 1.73 7.24 -1.42
N LEU A 43 1.03 6.15 -1.78
CA LEU A 43 1.34 4.80 -1.31
C LEU A 43 2.72 4.35 -1.72
N LYS A 44 3.10 4.55 -2.98
CA LYS A 44 4.44 4.21 -3.46
C LYS A 44 5.52 5.00 -2.71
N ASP A 45 5.37 6.32 -2.56
CA ASP A 45 6.35 7.15 -1.84
C ASP A 45 6.48 6.72 -0.37
N ARG A 46 5.35 6.51 0.31
CA ARG A 46 5.34 6.08 1.70
C ARG A 46 5.85 4.65 1.88
N LEU A 47 5.57 3.74 0.95
CA LEU A 47 6.09 2.36 0.97
C LEU A 47 7.61 2.35 0.76
N VAL A 48 8.13 3.14 -0.18
CA VAL A 48 9.58 3.27 -0.38
C VAL A 48 10.26 3.85 0.88
N ARG A 49 9.64 4.85 1.53
CA ARG A 49 10.15 5.40 2.80
C ARG A 49 10.12 4.36 3.92
N ALA A 50 9.02 3.63 4.06
CA ALA A 50 8.86 2.58 5.07
C ALA A 50 9.84 1.42 4.85
N ALA A 51 9.97 0.93 3.61
CA ALA A 51 10.91 -0.12 3.24
C ALA A 51 12.37 0.31 3.45
N LYS A 52 12.72 1.58 3.18
CA LYS A 52 14.05 2.12 3.50
C LYS A 52 14.33 2.16 5.01
N GLN A 53 13.32 2.47 5.82
CA GLN A 53 13.45 2.43 7.27
C GLN A 53 13.57 1.00 7.81
N ASP A 54 12.84 0.06 7.22
CA ASP A 54 12.87 -1.36 7.60
C ASP A 54 14.22 -2.01 7.24
N TRP A 55 14.81 -1.67 6.09
CA TRP A 55 16.15 -2.12 5.69
C TRP A 55 17.27 -1.69 6.65
N THR A 56 17.06 -0.61 7.40
CA THR A 56 18.07 -0.07 8.34
C THR A 56 17.99 -0.73 9.72
N ARG A 57 17.09 -1.70 9.92
CA ARG A 57 16.85 -2.35 11.21
C ARG A 57 17.44 -3.75 11.31
#